data_AF-A0A6J4UE56-F1
#
_entry.id   AF-A0A6J4UE56-F1
#
_cell.length_a   1.000
_cell.length_b   1.000
_cell.length_c   1.000
_cell.angle_alpha   90.00
_cell.angle_beta   90.00
_cell.angle_gamma   90.00
#
_symmetry.space_group_name_H-M   'P 1'
#
loop_
_entity.id
_entity.type
_entity.pdbx_description
1 polymer ?
#
loop_
_entity_poly.entity_id
_entity_poly.type
_entity_poly.pdbx_seq_one_letter_code
_entity_poly.pdbx_strand_id
1 'polypeptide(L)'
;MIVDGAIYVDGKRTEAPGSLEETYDACRAAGGVAWIGLLKPTRQESASVAAEFGLHELAVEDAVLAHQRPKAERFGDTLFVVLPAAR
;
A
#
# COMPACT_ATOMS: atom_id res chain seq x y z
N MET A 1 0.90 -11.14 -2.42
CA MET A 1 0.98 -11.73 -1.06
C MET A 1 1.51 -10.68 -0.11
N ILE A 2 0.83 -10.48 1.02
CA ILE A 2 1.34 -9.68 2.13
C ILE A 2 2.57 -10.38 2.71
N VAL A 3 3.71 -9.68 2.73
CA VAL A 3 4.96 -10.18 3.32
C VAL A 3 5.29 -9.54 4.66
N ASP A 4 4.73 -8.37 4.92
CA ASP A 4 4.82 -7.71 6.22
C ASP A 4 3.62 -6.77 6.39
N GLY A 5 3.18 -6.62 7.63
CA GLY A 5 2.06 -5.77 8.00
C GLY A 5 2.25 -5.28 9.42
N ALA A 6 2.08 -3.99 9.64
CA ALA A 6 2.11 -3.43 10.98
C ALA A 6 1.25 -2.17 11.07
N ILE A 7 0.72 -1.89 12.25
CA ILE A 7 0.12 -0.59 12.56
C ILE A 7 1.03 0.10 13.59
N TYR A 8 1.30 1.38 13.37
CA TYR A 8 2.08 2.20 14.28
C TYR A 8 1.16 3.19 14.99
N VAL A 9 1.14 3.14 16.32
CA VAL A 9 0.42 4.09 17.18
C VAL A 9 1.43 4.73 18.11
N ASP A 10 1.52 6.05 18.10
CA ASP A 10 2.53 6.81 18.87
C ASP A 10 3.97 6.29 18.65
N GLY A 11 4.28 5.90 17.41
CA GLY A 11 5.58 5.34 17.02
C GLY A 11 5.83 3.89 17.47
N LYS A 12 4.87 3.24 18.13
CA LYS A 12 4.99 1.84 18.56
C LYS A 12 4.35 0.91 17.55
N ARG A 13 5.10 -0.10 17.12
CA ARG A 13 4.65 -1.15 16.21
C ARG A 13 3.69 -2.11 16.92
N THR A 14 2.54 -2.37 16.30
CA THR A 14 1.63 -3.46 16.64
C THR A 14 1.49 -4.41 15.45
N GLU A 15 1.05 -5.63 15.71
CA GLU A 15 0.71 -6.56 14.63
C GLU A 15 -0.45 -6.01 13.80
N ALA A 16 -0.37 -6.18 12.48
CA ALA A 16 -1.50 -5.95 11.60
C ALA A 16 -2.27 -7.27 11.39
N PRO A 17 -3.58 -7.19 11.11
CA PRO A 17 -4.38 -8.34 10.69
C PRO A 17 -3.85 -9.04 9.42
N GLY A 18 -4.35 -10.24 9.16
CA GLY A 18 -3.89 -11.08 8.06
C GLY A 18 -4.36 -10.64 6.66
N SER A 19 -5.28 -9.70 6.58
CA SER A 19 -5.83 -9.18 5.33
C SER A 19 -5.70 -7.66 5.20
N LEU A 20 -5.75 -7.16 3.97
CA LEU A 20 -5.71 -5.72 3.66
C LEU A 20 -6.88 -4.97 4.28
N GLU A 21 -8.10 -5.48 4.08
CA GLU A 21 -9.34 -4.86 4.56
C GLU A 21 -9.34 -4.69 6.09
N GLU A 22 -9.04 -5.77 6.82
CA GLU A 22 -8.94 -5.71 8.28
C GLU A 22 -7.82 -4.76 8.73
N THR A 23 -6.71 -4.67 8.00
CA THR A 23 -5.61 -3.74 8.31
C THR A 23 -6.06 -2.29 8.16
N TYR A 24 -6.82 -1.95 7.12
CA TYR A 24 -7.34 -0.60 6.93
C TYR A 24 -8.28 -0.20 8.07
N ASP A 25 -9.21 -1.09 8.43
CA ASP A 25 -10.17 -0.86 9.51
C ASP A 25 -9.49 -0.74 10.88
N ALA A 26 -8.56 -1.65 11.19
CA ALA A 26 -7.81 -1.61 12.43
C ALA A 26 -6.96 -0.33 12.53
N CYS A 27 -6.37 0.13 11.43
CA CYS A 27 -5.61 1.37 11.40
C CYS A 27 -6.48 2.60 11.67
N ARG A 28 -7.67 2.67 11.04
CA ARG A 28 -8.66 3.73 11.28
C ARG A 28 -9.12 3.74 12.73
N ALA A 29 -9.43 2.58 13.29
CA ALA A 29 -9.88 2.44 14.68
C ALA A 29 -8.78 2.84 15.68
N ALA A 30 -7.52 2.49 15.38
CA ALA A 30 -6.37 2.81 16.23
C ALA A 30 -5.90 4.26 16.10
N GLY A 31 -6.29 4.99 15.04
CA GLY A 31 -5.79 6.33 14.76
C GLY A 31 -4.28 6.37 14.43
N GLY A 32 -3.76 5.29 13.84
CA GLY A 32 -2.33 5.08 13.60
C GLY A 32 -1.92 5.18 12.13
N VAL A 33 -0.73 4.63 11.83
CA VAL A 33 -0.20 4.47 10.47
C VAL A 33 -0.03 2.99 10.15
N ALA A 34 -0.72 2.50 9.12
CA ALA A 34 -0.51 1.15 8.60
C ALA A 34 0.69 1.13 7.66
N TRP A 35 1.60 0.19 7.88
CA TRP A 35 2.69 -0.16 6.97
C TRP A 35 2.41 -1.53 6.38
N ILE A 36 2.24 -1.59 5.06
CA ILE A 36 1.84 -2.80 4.33
C ILE A 36 2.90 -3.12 3.28
N GLY A 37 3.54 -4.28 3.42
CA GLY A 37 4.47 -4.83 2.44
C GLY A 37 3.78 -5.85 1.55
N LEU A 38 3.66 -5.54 0.26
CA LEU A 38 3.16 -6.47 -0.76
C LEU A 38 4.30 -6.94 -1.66
N LEU A 39 4.52 -8.25 -1.72
CA LEU A 39 5.42 -8.86 -2.68
C LEU A 39 4.62 -9.61 -3.74
N LYS A 40 4.89 -9.28 -5.01
CA LYS A 40 4.19 -9.85 -6.18
C LYS A 40 2.68 -9.94 -5.92
N PRO A 41 2.01 -8.81 -5.63
CA PRO A 41 0.60 -8.83 -5.29
C PRO A 41 -0.23 -9.43 -6.42
N THR A 42 -1.27 -10.16 -6.04
CA THR A 42 -2.32 -10.58 -6.96
C THR A 42 -3.08 -9.36 -7.49
N ARG A 43 -3.79 -9.51 -8.62
CA ARG A 43 -4.64 -8.44 -9.15
C ARG A 43 -5.67 -7.96 -8.11
N GLN A 44 -6.20 -8.87 -7.30
CA GLN A 44 -7.16 -8.53 -6.24
C GLN A 44 -6.53 -7.68 -5.13
N GLU A 45 -5.32 -8.01 -4.67
CA GLU A 45 -4.59 -7.19 -3.69
C GLU A 45 -4.26 -5.80 -4.26
N SER A 46 -3.80 -5.74 -5.51
CA SER A 46 -3.51 -4.46 -6.18
C SER A 46 -4.77 -3.60 -6.35
N ALA A 47 -5.89 -4.20 -6.72
CA ALA A 47 -7.17 -3.51 -6.85
C ALA A 47 -7.69 -3.01 -5.50
N SER A 48 -7.52 -3.78 -4.43
CA SER A 48 -7.87 -3.36 -3.07
C SER A 48 -7.08 -2.11 -2.64
N VAL A 49 -5.76 -2.11 -2.86
CA VAL A 49 -4.92 -0.91 -2.59
C VAL A 49 -5.35 0.27 -3.46
N ALA A 50 -5.59 0.04 -4.76
CA ALA A 50 -6.00 1.11 -5.66
C ALA A 50 -7.31 1.77 -5.21
N ALA A 51 -8.31 0.97 -4.82
CA ALA A 51 -9.58 1.45 -4.32
C ALA A 51 -9.44 2.22 -3.00
N GLU A 52 -8.70 1.69 -2.03
CA GLU A 52 -8.50 2.33 -0.72
C GLU A 52 -7.84 3.71 -0.85
N PHE A 53 -6.88 3.86 -1.77
CA PHE A 53 -6.13 5.11 -1.95
C PHE A 53 -6.61 6.00 -3.10
N GLY A 54 -7.73 5.66 -3.75
CA GLY A 54 -8.27 6.40 -4.89
C GLY A 54 -7.33 6.46 -6.10
N LEU A 55 -6.45 5.47 -6.24
CA LEU A 55 -5.53 5.36 -7.36
C LEU A 55 -6.25 4.75 -8.57
N HIS A 56 -5.86 5.18 -9.76
CA HIS A 56 -6.31 4.51 -10.97
C HIS A 56 -5.73 3.09 -11.03
N GLU A 57 -6.55 2.05 -11.24
CA GLU A 57 -6.12 0.64 -11.23
C GLU A 57 -4.93 0.39 -12.16
N LEU A 58 -4.99 0.95 -13.39
CA LEU A 58 -3.88 0.89 -14.36
C LEU A 58 -2.56 1.49 -13.84
N ALA A 59 -2.59 2.52 -12.99
CA ALA A 59 -1.36 3.11 -12.46
C ALA A 59 -0.63 2.16 -11.50
N VAL A 60 -1.39 1.39 -10.72
CA VAL A 60 -0.85 0.35 -9.82
C VAL A 60 -0.39 -0.85 -10.66
N GLU A 61 -1.18 -1.29 -11.63
CA GLU A 61 -0.84 -2.39 -12.52
C GLU A 61 0.44 -2.13 -13.31
N ASP A 62 0.59 -0.93 -13.89
CA ASP A 62 1.79 -0.55 -14.65
C ASP A 62 3.03 -0.48 -13.77
N ALA A 63 2.92 -0.02 -12.52
CA ALA A 63 4.05 0.02 -11.60
C ALA A 63 4.54 -1.39 -11.25
N VAL A 64 3.63 -2.36 -11.16
CA VAL A 64 3.95 -3.77 -10.83
C VAL A 64 4.42 -4.55 -12.06
N LEU A 65 3.77 -4.37 -13.22
CA LEU A 65 3.99 -5.19 -14.41
C LEU A 65 4.92 -4.53 -15.45
N ALA A 66 4.79 -3.22 -15.65
CA ALA A 66 5.39 -2.53 -16.79
C ALA A 66 6.70 -1.77 -16.47
N HIS A 67 7.22 -1.87 -15.24
CA HIS A 67 8.48 -1.26 -14.82
C HIS A 67 8.55 0.24 -15.17
N GLN A 68 7.55 1.00 -14.73
CA GLN A 68 7.50 2.43 -15.01
C GLN A 68 8.78 3.16 -14.59
N ARG A 69 9.09 4.24 -15.30
CA ARG A 69 10.17 5.16 -14.91
C ARG A 69 9.87 5.73 -13.51
N PRO A 70 10.91 6.01 -12.70
CA PRO A 70 10.73 6.60 -11.39
C PRO A 70 9.92 7.90 -11.47
N LYS A 71 8.96 8.07 -10.56
CA LYS A 71 8.04 9.21 -10.52
C LYS A 71 7.44 9.39 -9.13
N ALA A 72 6.94 10.60 -8.87
CA ALA A 72 6.13 10.93 -7.71
C ALA A 72 4.94 11.76 -8.18
N GLU A 73 3.74 11.26 -7.91
CA GLU A 73 2.47 11.85 -8.36
C GLU A 73 1.50 11.95 -7.19
N ARG A 74 0.73 13.04 -7.13
CA ARG A 74 -0.26 13.25 -6.08
C ARG A 74 -1.68 13.12 -6.64
N PHE A 75 -2.47 12.27 -6.00
CA PHE A 75 -3.86 11.99 -6.31
C PHE A 75 -4.72 12.40 -5.11
N GLY A 76 -5.18 13.65 -5.10
CA GLY A 76 -5.83 14.23 -3.92
C GLY A 76 -4.88 14.23 -2.72
N ASP A 77 -5.24 13.50 -1.67
CA ASP A 77 -4.42 13.35 -0.46
C ASP A 77 -3.40 12.20 -0.54
N THR A 78 -3.49 11.36 -1.59
CA THR A 78 -2.59 10.22 -1.81
C THR A 78 -1.33 10.63 -2.54
N LEU A 79 -0.17 10.21 -2.04
CA LEU A 79 1.12 10.31 -2.74
C LEU A 79 1.50 8.93 -3.29
N PHE A 80 1.63 8.83 -4.61
CA PHE A 80 2.08 7.62 -5.31
C PHE A 80 3.51 7.79 -5.80
N VAL A 81 4.38 6.84 -5.48
CA VAL A 81 5.81 6.91 -5.82
C VAL A 81 6.27 5.58 -6.42
N VAL A 82 6.96 5.66 -7.56
CA VAL A 82 7.70 4.55 -8.16
C VAL A 82 9.18 4.84 -8.01
N LEU A 83 9.92 3.93 -7.38
CA LEU A 83 11.36 4.04 -7.16
C LEU A 83 12.09 2.84 -7.77
N PRO A 84 13.29 3.03 -8.32
CA PRO A 84 14.17 1.91 -8.64
C PRO A 84 14.68 1.31 -7.33
N ALA A 85 14.88 -0.01 -7.31
CA ALA A 85 15.55 -0.65 -6.19
C ALA A 85 16.96 -0.06 -6.02
N ALA A 86 17.32 0.28 -4.78
CA ALA A 86 18.69 0.67 -4.45
C ALA A 86 19.64 -0.50 -4.76
N ARG A 87 20.79 -0.19 -5.37
CA ARG A 87 21.85 -1.16 -5.65
C ARG A 87 22.76 -1.34 -4.45
#